data_AF-A0A8T4NA52-F1
#
_entry.id   AF-A0A8T4NA52-F1
#
_cell.length_a   1.000
_cell.length_b   1.000
_cell.length_c   1.000
_cell.angle_alpha   90.00
_cell.angle_beta   90.00
_cell.angle_gamma   90.00
#
_symmetry.space_group_name_H-M   'P 1'
#
loop_
_entity.id
_entity.type
_entity.pdbx_description
1 polymer ?
#
loop_
_entity_poly.entity_id
_entity_poly.type
_entity_poly.pdbx_seq_one_letter_code
_entity_poly.pdbx_strand_id
1 'polypeptide(L)' 'MVYDEILKGEERKIVSTRLYRPEFANFIKICESEGKSINAKLREMVRNEIGRKMGGVL' A
#
# COMPACT_ATOMS: atom_id res chain seq x y z
N MET A 1 2.68 12.43 9.38
CA MET A 1 1.87 11.42 10.08
C MET A 1 0.72 11.06 9.18
N VAL A 2 0.63 9.80 8.74
CA VAL A 2 -0.62 9.29 8.14
C VAL A 2 -1.57 9.13 9.32
N TYR A 3 -2.61 9.95 9.38
CA TYR A 3 -3.62 9.83 10.43
C TYR A 3 -4.24 8.44 10.30
N ASP A 4 -4.03 7.59 11.30
CA ASP A 4 -4.80 6.35 11.48
C ASP A 4 -6.21 6.78 11.90
N GLU A 5 -7.01 7.21 10.93
CA GLU A 5 -8.45 7.24 11.08
C GLU A 5 -8.89 5.83 11.50
N ILE A 6 -9.66 5.75 12.59
CA ILE A 6 -10.05 4.49 13.22
C ILE A 6 -11.04 3.79 12.28
N LEU A 7 -10.50 3.01 11.33
CA LEU A 7 -11.28 2.23 10.36
C LEU A 7 -12.15 1.20 11.09
N LYS A 8 -13.48 1.27 10.92
CA LYS A 8 -14.46 0.41 11.62
C LYS A 8 -14.93 -0.75 10.74
N GLY A 9 -15.00 -1.95 11.32
CA GLY A 9 -15.79 -3.11 10.85
C GLY A 9 -15.52 -3.60 9.42
N GLU A 10 -16.16 -2.98 8.43
CA GLU A 10 -16.11 -3.35 7.01
C GLU A 10 -14.82 -2.91 6.29
N GLU A 11 -14.08 -1.94 6.84
CA GLU A 11 -12.90 -1.34 6.19
C GLU A 11 -11.59 -2.14 6.38
N ARG A 12 -11.56 -3.13 7.27
CA ARG A 12 -10.39 -4.01 7.46
C ARG A 12 -10.39 -5.18 6.48
N LYS A 13 -10.37 -4.89 5.18
CA LYS A 13 -10.11 -5.94 4.18
C LYS A 13 -8.65 -6.36 4.25
N ILE A 14 -8.41 -7.61 4.66
CA ILE A 14 -7.09 -8.23 4.61
C ILE A 14 -6.81 -8.63 3.16
N VAL A 15 -5.79 -8.03 2.56
CA VAL A 15 -5.32 -8.39 1.22
C VAL A 15 -4.06 -9.22 1.37
N SER A 16 -4.09 -10.45 0.86
CA SER A 16 -2.92 -11.32 0.77
C SER A 16 -2.48 -11.42 -0.69
N THR A 17 -1.22 -11.09 -0.94
CA THR A 17 -0.60 -11.16 -2.27
C THR A 17 0.70 -11.93 -2.19
N ARG A 18 0.99 -12.72 -3.23
CA ARG A 18 2.27 -13.40 -3.40
C ARG A 18 3.11 -12.63 -4.41
N LEU A 19 4.37 -12.37 -4.06
CA LEU A 19 5.37 -11.78 -4.94
C LEU A 19 6.48 -12.80 -5.17
N TYR A 20 7.11 -12.76 -6.35
CA TYR A 20 8.31 -13.55 -6.56
C TYR A 20 9.43 -13.04 -5.66
N ARG A 21 10.32 -13.94 -5.24
CA ARG A 21 11.40 -13.62 -4.30
C ARG A 21 12.27 -12.42 -4.73
N PRO A 22 12.65 -12.25 -6.02
CA PRO A 22 13.39 -11.07 -6.46
C PRO A 22 12.57 -9.78 -6.38
N GLU A 23 11.29 -9.84 -6.75
CA GLU A 23 10.38 -8.68 -6.68
C GLU A 23 10.18 -8.22 -5.24
N PHE A 24 10.02 -9.17 -4.32
CA PHE A 24 9.90 -8.88 -2.90
C PHE A 24 11.18 -8.25 -2.33
N ALA A 25 12.36 -8.75 -2.72
CA ALA A 25 13.63 -8.16 -2.31
C ALA A 25 13.80 -6.72 -2.83
N ASN A 26 13.42 -6.46 -4.07
CA ASN A 26 13.41 -5.10 -4.64
C ASN A 26 12.40 -4.20 -3.92
N PHE A 27 11.22 -4.73 -3.61
CA PHE A 27 10.19 -3.98 -2.89
C PHE A 27 10.63 -3.57 -1.49
N ILE A 28 11.32 -4.45 -0.75
CA ILE A 28 11.90 -4.12 0.55
C ILE A 28 12.89 -2.95 0.42
N LYS A 29 13.81 -3.00 -0.55
CA LYS A 29 14.79 -1.91 -0.76
C LYS A 29 14.11 -0.57 -1.03
N ILE A 30 13.02 -0.56 -1.81
CA ILE A 30 12.23 0.65 -2.06
C ILE A 30 11.64 1.17 -0.74
N CYS A 31 11.03 0.28 0.05
CA CYS A 31 10.45 0.65 1.35
C CYS A 31 11.50 1.24 2.30
N GLU A 32 12.70 0.64 2.37
CA GLU A 32 13.83 1.13 3.16
C GLU A 32 14.30 2.51 2.67
N SER A 33 14.45 2.69 1.36
CA SER A 33 14.89 3.98 0.78
C SER A 33 13.92 5.13 1.03
N GLU A 34 12.62 4.83 1.13
CA GLU A 34 11.57 5.83 1.41
C GLU A 34 11.25 5.96 2.90
N GLY A 35 11.87 5.16 3.78
CA GLY A 35 11.59 5.14 5.22
C GLY A 35 10.16 4.71 5.55
N LYS A 36 9.53 3.89 4.70
CA LYS A 36 8.13 3.44 4.84
C LYS A 36 8.05 1.97 5.21
N SER A 37 7.03 1.59 5.99
CA SER A 37 6.71 0.18 6.17
C SER A 37 6.16 -0.43 4.87
N ILE A 38 6.35 -1.73 4.69
CA ILE A 38 5.81 -2.52 3.56
C ILE A 38 4.31 -2.23 3.35
N ASN A 39 3.53 -2.24 4.43
CA ASN A 39 2.09 -1.98 4.39
C ASN A 39 1.75 -0.53 4.02
N ALA A 40 2.54 0.44 4.47
CA ALA A 40 2.34 1.84 4.11
C ALA A 40 2.60 2.04 2.61
N LYS A 41 3.70 1.49 2.07
CA LYS A 41 4.03 1.60 0.65
C LYS A 41 3.02 0.88 -0.24
N LEU A 42 2.57 -0.32 0.14
CA LEU A 42 1.53 -1.05 -0.59
C LEU A 42 0.22 -0.25 -0.68
N ARG A 43 -0.24 0.33 0.43
CA ARG A 43 -1.45 1.15 0.45
C ARG A 43 -1.34 2.39 -0.43
N GLU A 44 -0.19 3.05 -0.41
CA GLU A 44 0.11 4.16 -1.30
C GLU A 44 0.06 3.75 -2.77
N MET A 45 0.72 2.65 -3.14
CA MET A 45 0.70 2.15 -4.53
C MET A 45 -0.72 1.81 -5.00
N VAL A 46 -1.51 1.15 -4.15
CA VAL A 46 -2.91 0.83 -4.45
C VAL A 46 -3.74 2.11 -4.61
N ARG A 47 -3.61 3.09 -3.71
CA ARG A 47 -4.32 4.38 -3.83
C ARG A 47 -3.95 5.13 -5.11
N ASN A 48 -2.66 5.15 -5.46
CA ASN A 48 -2.18 5.80 -6.68
C ASN A 48 -2.73 5.11 -7.94
N GLU A 49 -2.76 3.78 -7.95
CA GLU A 49 -3.28 3.01 -9.08
C GLU A 49 -4.80 3.17 -9.22
N ILE A 50 -5.55 3.15 -8.12
CA ILE A 50 -6.99 3.44 -8.11
C ILE A 50 -7.23 4.87 -8.62
N GLY A 51 -6.50 5.86 -8.11
CA GLY A 51 -6.62 7.25 -8.53
C GLY A 51 -6.37 7.44 -10.03
N ARG A 52 -5.39 6.72 -10.60
CA ARG A 52 -5.10 6.70 -12.04
C ARG A 52 -6.20 6.06 -12.88
N LYS A 53 -6.75 4.93 -12.43
CA LYS A 53 -7.73 4.14 -13.20
C LYS A 53 -9.16 4.63 -13.08
N MET A 54 -9.55 5.10 -11.89
CA MET A 54 -10.92 5.50 -11.59
C MET A 54 -11.13 7.00 -11.61
N GLY A 55 -10.07 7.80 -11.81
CA GLY A 55 -10.16 9.25 -11.95
C GLY A 55 -10.69 9.91 -10.69
N GLY A 56 -9.81 10.10 -9.70
CA GLY A 56 -10.07 10.97 -8.54
C GLY A 56 -11.48 10.90 -7.97
N VAL A 57 -11.88 9.75 -7.42
CA VAL A 57 -13.11 9.69 -6.63
C VAL A 57 -12.84 10.46 -5.32
N LEU A 58 -13.37 11.69 -5.28
CA LEU A 58 -13.46 12.55 -4.11
C LEU A 58 -14.30 11.89 -3.01
#